data_AF-A0A1G6YXA1-F1
#
_entry.id   AF-A0A1G6YXA1-F1
#
_cell.length_a   1.000
_cell.length_b   1.000
_cell.length_c   1.000
_cell.angle_alpha   90.00
_cell.angle_beta   90.00
_cell.angle_gamma   90.00
#
_symmetry.space_group_name_H-M   'P 1'
#
loop_
_entity.id
_entity.type
_entity.pdbx_description
1 polymer ?
#
loop_
_entity_poly.entity_id
_entity_poly.type
_entity_poly.pdbx_seq_one_letter_code
_entity_poly.pdbx_strand_id
1 'polypeptide(L)'
;MTALNVLSLFSGIGGLELGLERAGMRVVGQVEIEATGSWRPHPNHVEWLMGFPQDWTLPASPPSATPSSPPSPNTSADTCSPSNTSSTRPEQDTTMTTAPRLHAVPDTPAQPATTGQDWEQPLPLGSSRAVPPFPVDALPGWMAAHVTAVAELTQTPPDLAGCLALVALSTAAGGRVRVQVRPGWEEPVNLYSVVVLPPASRKSAVFKAMTRPIRAVEKELKDQAKVEIEAARIGRRAAEEFAARAEKAVLSAEAADRDAALEAAVNAAMQVDKTALPIVPRLIADDATPEVVATLLADHGGRIAVLSAEGGLFGTMGGRYSGSPNLDVFLKGHAGDLHLVDRQGREATAVEEPAITLGLTIQPTVLDGLARNETFRGTGLLARIMYSLPVNTVGNRKSRPTAPDPAISDAYDTRIRALVRELADWTDPAVLAFTPAADDLMADLQDEIEPRLHPVTGTWAHLGDWGGKQAGLTARIAALLHLANNPTSWAGAITTTTFTNARRITDYAAIHALAAFDRMGSDPVIDDAHTLLDWIARTRPTKFTVRELFTALNRNRFRTVADLTQPLELLEQHCHIQKAPPPARAGRGRPPSPTYYVHPTYRAQEQR
;
A
#
# COMPACT_ATOMS: atom_id res chain seq x y z
N MET A 1 -35.60 12.45 32.29
CA MET A 1 -36.01 11.10 32.73
C MET A 1 -36.53 10.34 31.54
N THR A 2 -35.71 9.45 31.03
CA THR A 2 -36.09 8.32 30.16
C THR A 2 -34.98 7.30 30.36
N ALA A 3 -35.24 6.30 31.20
CA ALA A 3 -34.31 5.20 31.44
C ALA A 3 -34.19 4.36 30.16
N LEU A 4 -32.95 4.13 29.70
CA LEU A 4 -32.65 3.31 28.54
C LEU A 4 -32.45 1.87 29.01
N ASN A 5 -33.41 1.01 28.71
CA ASN A 5 -33.36 -0.42 29.02
C ASN A 5 -32.39 -1.11 28.03
N VAL A 6 -31.40 -1.85 28.53
CA VAL A 6 -30.38 -2.56 27.72
C VAL A 6 -31.00 -3.58 26.74
N LEU A 7 -32.25 -4.01 26.95
CA LEU A 7 -32.99 -4.84 25.98
C LEU A 7 -33.42 -4.08 24.69
N SER A 8 -33.50 -2.75 24.70
CA SER A 8 -33.83 -1.97 23.49
C SER A 8 -32.64 -1.75 22.56
N LEU A 9 -31.41 -2.10 22.98
CA LEU A 9 -30.22 -2.13 22.11
C LEU A 9 -30.16 -3.38 21.22
N PHE A 10 -31.00 -4.39 21.49
CA PHE A 10 -30.98 -5.67 20.78
C PHE A 10 -32.34 -6.11 20.22
N SER A 11 -33.37 -5.24 20.25
CA SER A 11 -34.71 -5.54 19.73
C SER A 11 -34.80 -5.70 18.20
N GLY A 12 -33.66 -5.80 17.50
CA GLY A 12 -33.56 -6.15 16.08
C GLY A 12 -32.98 -7.55 15.81
N ILE A 13 -32.52 -8.28 16.84
CA ILE A 13 -31.92 -9.62 16.67
C ILE A 13 -32.62 -10.58 17.64
N GLY A 14 -33.76 -11.11 17.21
CA GLY A 14 -34.40 -12.24 17.88
C GLY A 14 -33.48 -13.44 17.85
N GLY A 15 -32.82 -13.75 18.96
CA GLY A 15 -31.96 -14.95 19.04
C GLY A 15 -31.07 -15.09 20.25
N LEU A 16 -30.80 -14.02 21.00
CA LEU A 16 -29.80 -14.08 22.09
C LEU A 16 -30.30 -14.87 23.31
N GLU A 17 -31.59 -14.77 23.64
CA GLU A 17 -32.23 -15.56 24.70
C GLU A 17 -32.22 -17.06 24.38
N LEU A 18 -32.54 -17.42 23.13
CA LEU A 18 -32.52 -18.82 22.66
C LEU A 18 -31.11 -19.42 22.62
N GLY A 19 -30.09 -18.58 22.37
CA GLY A 19 -28.69 -18.99 22.37
C GLY A 19 -28.17 -19.33 23.77
N LEU A 20 -28.56 -18.53 24.77
CA LEU A 20 -28.14 -18.71 26.15
C LEU A 20 -28.84 -19.90 26.82
N GLU A 21 -30.12 -20.14 26.52
CA GLU A 21 -30.83 -21.36 26.95
C GLU A 21 -30.23 -22.63 26.35
N ARG A 22 -29.86 -22.62 25.06
CA ARG A 22 -29.18 -23.76 24.41
C ARG A 22 -27.79 -24.04 24.96
N ALA A 23 -27.13 -23.04 25.53
CA ALA A 23 -25.84 -23.17 26.19
C ALA A 23 -25.93 -23.59 27.67
N GLY A 24 -27.15 -23.84 28.19
CA GLY A 24 -27.37 -24.26 29.57
C GLY A 24 -27.07 -23.17 30.61
N MET A 25 -26.98 -21.91 30.20
CA MET A 25 -26.67 -20.79 31.08
C MET A 25 -27.95 -20.17 31.62
N ARG A 26 -28.03 -19.96 32.93
CA ARG A 26 -29.17 -19.33 33.61
C ARG A 26 -28.83 -17.88 33.96
N VAL A 27 -29.65 -16.94 33.50
CA VAL A 27 -29.51 -15.52 33.85
C VAL A 27 -29.79 -15.36 35.36
N VAL A 28 -28.81 -14.86 36.11
CA VAL A 28 -28.85 -14.76 37.59
C VAL A 28 -28.91 -13.32 38.12
N GLY A 29 -29.02 -12.31 37.25
CA GLY A 29 -29.22 -10.91 37.63
C GLY A 29 -29.03 -9.93 36.47
N GLN A 30 -29.53 -8.70 36.63
CA GLN A 30 -29.48 -7.63 35.64
C GLN A 30 -28.84 -6.39 36.30
N VAL A 31 -27.92 -5.70 35.62
CA VAL A 31 -27.27 -4.48 36.12
C VAL A 31 -27.71 -3.30 35.24
N GLU A 32 -28.31 -2.29 35.85
CA GLU A 32 -28.58 -0.99 35.21
C GLU A 32 -27.37 -0.08 35.40
N ILE A 33 -26.91 0.56 34.32
CA ILE A 33 -25.80 1.52 34.36
C ILE A 33 -26.38 2.91 34.09
N GLU A 34 -26.36 3.80 35.09
CA GLU A 34 -26.67 5.22 34.91
C GLU A 34 -25.44 5.98 34.42
N ALA A 35 -25.60 6.71 33.31
CA ALA A 35 -24.55 7.54 32.71
C ALA A 35 -24.56 8.96 33.31
N THR A 36 -24.06 9.12 34.54
CA THR A 36 -23.59 10.43 35.05
C THR A 36 -22.40 10.23 35.98
N GLY A 37 -21.38 11.09 35.82
CA GLY A 37 -20.03 10.93 36.39
C GLY A 37 -19.94 10.82 37.92
N SER A 38 -18.75 10.35 38.33
CA SER A 38 -18.27 9.99 39.66
C SER A 38 -18.50 8.52 40.07
N TRP A 39 -17.43 7.74 39.99
CA TRP A 39 -17.37 6.38 40.53
C TRP A 39 -16.80 6.43 41.96
N ARG A 40 -17.54 5.88 42.93
CA ARG A 40 -16.99 5.35 44.19
C ARG A 40 -17.61 3.96 44.41
N PRO A 41 -16.80 2.90 44.58
CA PRO A 41 -17.34 1.57 44.82
C PRO A 41 -17.86 1.44 46.26
N HIS A 42 -19.01 0.80 46.41
CA HIS A 42 -19.52 0.30 47.69
C HIS A 42 -18.72 -0.96 48.09
N PRO A 43 -18.44 -1.23 49.39
CA PRO A 43 -17.29 -2.05 49.80
C PRO A 43 -17.34 -3.57 49.52
N ASN A 44 -18.37 -4.11 48.87
CA ASN A 44 -18.59 -5.56 48.85
C ASN A 44 -18.33 -6.25 47.50
N HIS A 45 -17.76 -5.57 46.50
CA HIS A 45 -17.48 -6.16 45.20
C HIS A 45 -16.06 -5.80 44.69
N VAL A 46 -15.03 -6.13 45.47
CA VAL A 46 -13.63 -6.16 44.98
C VAL A 46 -12.86 -7.28 45.67
N GLU A 47 -13.01 -8.50 45.19
CA GLU A 47 -11.95 -9.51 45.31
C GLU A 47 -11.88 -10.26 44.00
N TRP A 48 -10.65 -10.46 43.52
CA TRP A 48 -10.25 -11.03 42.22
C TRP A 48 -10.12 -10.04 41.06
N LEU A 49 -9.01 -9.31 41.03
CA LEU A 49 -7.97 -9.45 40.01
C LEU A 49 -6.83 -8.45 40.23
N MET A 50 -5.61 -8.99 40.35
CA MET A 50 -4.31 -8.36 40.06
C MET A 50 -3.70 -7.49 41.16
N GLY A 51 -2.57 -7.98 41.70
CA GLY A 51 -1.78 -7.33 42.74
C GLY A 51 -0.94 -6.16 42.21
N PHE A 52 -0.90 -5.10 43.01
CA PHE A 52 0.07 -4.01 42.91
C PHE A 52 0.84 -3.91 44.25
N PRO A 53 2.12 -3.51 44.24
CA PRO A 53 2.97 -3.40 45.44
C PRO A 53 2.51 -2.30 46.41
N GLN A 54 2.88 -2.45 47.69
CA GLN A 54 2.31 -1.79 48.88
C GLN A 54 2.48 -0.27 49.01
N ASP A 55 3.09 0.44 48.06
CA ASP A 55 3.66 1.77 48.33
C ASP A 55 3.15 2.90 47.40
N TRP A 56 2.08 2.69 46.62
CA TRP A 56 1.56 3.72 45.71
C TRP A 56 0.59 4.69 46.41
N THR A 57 0.92 5.98 46.47
CA THR A 57 0.02 7.07 46.87
C THR A 57 -0.27 8.05 45.70
N LEU A 58 -1.52 8.51 45.58
CA LEU A 58 -1.98 9.47 44.55
C LEU A 58 -1.68 10.93 44.99
N PRO A 59 -1.26 11.84 44.09
CA PRO A 59 -1.11 13.26 44.42
C PRO A 59 -2.47 14.00 44.48
N ALA A 60 -2.58 14.94 45.41
CA ALA A 60 -3.78 15.77 45.64
C ALA A 60 -3.97 16.85 44.55
N SER A 61 -5.21 17.04 44.10
CA SER A 61 -5.61 18.09 43.15
C SER A 61 -5.68 19.49 43.80
N PRO A 62 -5.36 20.58 43.08
CA PRO A 62 -5.56 21.95 43.55
C PRO A 62 -7.01 22.45 43.34
N PRO A 63 -7.43 23.53 44.03
CA PRO A 63 -8.84 23.95 44.07
C PRO A 63 -9.28 24.79 42.86
N SER A 64 -10.58 24.71 42.59
CA SER A 64 -11.35 25.40 41.55
C SER A 64 -11.53 26.90 41.81
N ALA A 65 -11.54 27.70 40.74
CA ALA A 65 -11.93 29.11 40.76
C ALA A 65 -13.23 29.34 39.97
N THR A 66 -14.16 30.08 40.57
CA THR A 66 -15.46 30.53 40.03
C THR A 66 -15.35 31.87 39.27
N PRO A 67 -16.39 32.25 38.48
CA PRO A 67 -16.27 33.21 37.38
C PRO A 67 -16.61 34.66 37.76
N SER A 68 -16.14 35.62 36.96
CA SER A 68 -16.64 36.99 36.92
C SER A 68 -16.75 37.49 35.48
N SER A 69 -17.81 38.25 35.19
CA SER A 69 -18.17 38.88 33.91
C SER A 69 -18.32 40.42 34.10
N PRO A 70 -18.78 41.20 33.10
CA PRO A 70 -18.08 41.86 31.97
C PRO A 70 -18.07 43.41 32.16
N PRO A 71 -17.86 44.30 31.14
CA PRO A 71 -18.93 44.65 30.17
C PRO A 71 -18.48 45.14 28.75
N SER A 72 -19.50 45.31 27.89
CA SER A 72 -19.56 45.80 26.50
C SER A 72 -19.05 47.23 26.25
N PRO A 73 -19.05 47.66 24.96
CA PRO A 73 -19.48 49.03 24.65
C PRO A 73 -20.54 49.16 23.54
N ASN A 74 -21.35 50.22 23.70
CA ASN A 74 -22.42 50.73 22.84
C ASN A 74 -21.91 51.57 21.65
N THR A 75 -22.57 51.37 20.50
CA THR A 75 -23.27 52.29 19.58
C THR A 75 -22.98 53.82 19.55
N SER A 76 -22.77 54.35 18.33
CA SER A 76 -23.43 55.54 17.68
C SER A 76 -22.79 55.74 16.28
N ALA A 77 -23.51 55.63 15.15
CA ALA A 77 -24.55 56.48 14.55
C ALA A 77 -23.98 57.63 13.68
N ASP A 78 -24.26 57.62 12.37
CA ASP A 78 -24.71 58.79 11.56
C ASP A 78 -24.97 58.40 10.08
N THR A 79 -26.25 58.33 9.68
CA THR A 79 -26.98 59.19 8.72
C THR A 79 -26.82 58.89 7.22
N CYS A 80 -27.89 58.41 6.57
CA CYS A 80 -28.69 59.12 5.55
C CYS A 80 -29.66 58.16 4.80
N SER A 81 -30.95 58.48 4.83
CA SER A 81 -32.01 58.01 3.90
C SER A 81 -32.34 59.16 2.90
N PRO A 82 -33.37 59.16 2.01
CA PRO A 82 -34.41 58.15 1.72
C PRO A 82 -34.85 58.01 0.22
N SER A 83 -35.70 57.02 -0.09
CA SER A 83 -36.86 57.13 -1.03
C SER A 83 -37.66 55.81 -1.02
N ASN A 84 -38.76 55.72 -0.27
CA ASN A 84 -40.17 55.94 -0.65
C ASN A 84 -40.92 54.76 -1.35
N THR A 85 -41.83 54.16 -0.56
CA THR A 85 -43.26 53.80 -0.82
C THR A 85 -43.59 52.78 -1.93
N SER A 86 -44.42 51.75 -1.72
CA SER A 86 -45.80 51.81 -1.21
C SER A 86 -46.39 50.49 -0.66
N SER A 87 -47.24 50.68 0.35
CA SER A 87 -48.28 49.82 0.97
C SER A 87 -49.19 49.03 0.01
N THR A 88 -49.55 47.78 0.36
CA THR A 88 -50.92 47.39 0.81
C THR A 88 -50.98 45.94 1.32
N ARG A 89 -51.68 45.73 2.45
CA ARG A 89 -52.14 44.45 3.03
C ARG A 89 -53.66 44.33 2.76
N PRO A 90 -54.27 43.12 2.76
CA PRO A 90 -54.91 42.66 4.01
C PRO A 90 -54.74 41.13 4.25
N GLU A 91 -54.53 40.73 5.50
CA GLU A 91 -55.44 39.92 6.37
C GLU A 91 -55.46 38.42 6.03
N GLN A 92 -54.73 37.64 6.82
CA GLN A 92 -55.24 36.75 7.90
C GLN A 92 -55.82 35.44 7.34
N ASP A 93 -55.02 34.38 7.41
CA ASP A 93 -55.55 33.17 8.05
C ASP A 93 -54.45 32.35 8.73
N THR A 94 -54.85 31.76 9.84
CA THR A 94 -54.06 31.07 10.84
C THR A 94 -53.94 29.61 10.42
N THR A 95 -52.75 29.00 10.39
CA THR A 95 -52.57 27.56 10.64
C THR A 95 -51.09 27.20 10.78
N MET A 96 -50.79 26.44 11.82
CA MET A 96 -49.47 25.87 12.11
C MET A 96 -48.96 25.00 10.95
N THR A 97 -47.77 25.30 10.44
CA THR A 97 -47.05 24.43 9.50
C THR A 97 -46.45 23.25 10.25
N THR A 98 -47.16 22.13 10.23
CA THR A 98 -46.62 20.80 10.51
C THR A 98 -45.75 20.36 9.33
N ALA A 99 -44.59 19.75 9.59
CA ALA A 99 -43.69 19.19 8.58
C ALA A 99 -44.42 18.23 7.61
N PRO A 100 -44.05 18.18 6.31
CA PRO A 100 -44.74 17.31 5.35
C PRO A 100 -44.50 15.84 5.69
N ARG A 101 -45.57 15.15 6.10
CA ARG A 101 -45.61 13.68 6.16
C ARG A 101 -45.93 13.15 4.77
N LEU A 102 -45.01 12.40 4.19
CA LEU A 102 -45.26 11.59 3.00
C LEU A 102 -46.32 10.53 3.34
N HIS A 103 -47.50 10.64 2.73
CA HIS A 103 -48.51 9.60 2.74
C HIS A 103 -48.45 8.84 1.41
N ALA A 104 -48.20 7.53 1.47
CA ALA A 104 -48.37 6.65 0.32
C ALA A 104 -49.88 6.55 0.00
N VAL A 105 -50.26 6.89 -1.22
CA VAL A 105 -51.61 6.70 -1.77
C VAL A 105 -51.59 5.42 -2.60
N PRO A 106 -52.52 4.47 -2.44
CA PRO A 106 -52.62 3.31 -3.31
C PRO A 106 -53.19 3.69 -4.69
N ASP A 107 -52.60 3.11 -5.73
CA ASP A 107 -52.81 3.43 -7.14
C ASP A 107 -54.23 3.17 -7.70
N THR A 108 -54.52 3.94 -8.74
CA THR A 108 -55.68 3.84 -9.66
C THR A 108 -55.62 2.53 -10.46
N PRO A 109 -56.75 1.97 -10.96
CA PRO A 109 -56.81 0.57 -11.41
C PRO A 109 -55.98 0.28 -12.67
N ALA A 110 -55.43 -0.94 -12.67
CA ALA A 110 -54.56 -1.55 -13.66
C ALA A 110 -54.99 -1.34 -15.13
N GLN A 111 -54.04 -0.86 -15.93
CA GLN A 111 -54.02 -1.07 -17.38
C GLN A 111 -53.51 -2.49 -17.70
N PRO A 112 -53.93 -3.10 -18.83
CA PRO A 112 -53.61 -4.49 -19.14
C PRO A 112 -52.11 -4.69 -19.39
N ALA A 113 -51.55 -5.71 -18.74
CA ALA A 113 -50.13 -6.07 -18.79
C ALA A 113 -49.66 -6.41 -20.20
N THR A 114 -48.72 -5.62 -20.72
CA THR A 114 -47.82 -6.01 -21.81
C THR A 114 -46.82 -7.03 -21.27
N THR A 115 -46.74 -8.20 -21.89
CA THR A 115 -45.76 -9.26 -21.61
C THR A 115 -44.36 -8.88 -22.08
N GLY A 116 -43.70 -7.99 -21.35
CA GLY A 116 -42.24 -7.84 -21.33
C GLY A 116 -41.76 -8.28 -19.95
N GLN A 117 -40.80 -9.19 -19.89
CA GLN A 117 -40.20 -9.57 -18.62
C GLN A 117 -39.44 -8.34 -18.09
N ASP A 118 -40.00 -7.64 -17.09
CA ASP A 118 -39.37 -6.47 -16.48
C ASP A 118 -38.14 -6.93 -15.69
N TRP A 119 -36.97 -6.79 -16.31
CA TRP A 119 -35.69 -6.94 -15.63
C TRP A 119 -35.27 -5.59 -15.06
N GLU A 120 -34.94 -5.55 -13.77
CA GLU A 120 -34.24 -4.42 -13.17
C GLU A 120 -32.81 -4.34 -13.70
N GLN A 121 -32.28 -3.12 -13.84
CA GLN A 121 -30.93 -2.90 -14.36
C GLN A 121 -29.88 -3.56 -13.47
N PRO A 122 -28.88 -4.26 -14.02
CA PRO A 122 -27.88 -4.94 -13.22
C PRO A 122 -27.05 -3.96 -12.38
N LEU A 123 -26.96 -4.21 -11.08
CA LEU A 123 -26.14 -3.41 -10.17
C LEU A 123 -24.68 -3.88 -10.25
N PRO A 124 -23.68 -2.98 -10.29
CA PRO A 124 -22.28 -3.38 -10.28
C PRO A 124 -21.94 -4.34 -9.13
N LEU A 125 -21.15 -5.39 -9.42
CA LEU A 125 -20.56 -6.22 -8.37
C LEU A 125 -19.35 -5.48 -7.81
N GLY A 126 -19.42 -5.10 -6.55
CA GLY A 126 -18.37 -4.31 -5.92
C GLY A 126 -18.16 -2.92 -6.55
N SER A 127 -17.31 -2.13 -5.91
CA SER A 127 -16.87 -0.84 -6.44
C SER A 127 -15.59 -1.02 -7.24
N SER A 128 -15.67 -1.24 -8.56
CA SER A 128 -14.51 -1.00 -9.42
C SER A 128 -14.23 0.51 -9.41
N ARG A 129 -13.36 0.96 -8.51
CA ARG A 129 -13.05 2.37 -8.33
C ARG A 129 -12.41 2.88 -9.62
N ALA A 130 -12.98 3.95 -10.18
CA ALA A 130 -12.30 4.69 -11.22
C ALA A 130 -11.02 5.28 -10.63
N VAL A 131 -9.87 4.92 -11.20
CA VAL A 131 -8.56 5.40 -10.77
C VAL A 131 -8.08 6.52 -11.69
N PRO A 132 -7.46 7.58 -11.15
CA PRO A 132 -6.94 8.68 -11.96
C PRO A 132 -5.75 8.22 -12.81
N PRO A 133 -5.48 8.85 -13.96
CA PRO A 133 -4.25 8.59 -14.71
C PRO A 133 -3.03 9.15 -13.95
N PHE A 134 -1.86 8.56 -14.20
CA PHE A 134 -0.60 9.06 -13.62
C PHE A 134 -0.30 10.50 -14.09
N PRO A 135 0.04 11.43 -13.17
CA PRO A 135 0.29 12.83 -13.50
C PRO A 135 1.70 13.00 -14.08
N VAL A 136 1.89 12.64 -15.36
CA VAL A 136 3.19 12.69 -16.05
C VAL A 136 3.79 14.09 -16.03
N ASP A 137 2.96 15.13 -16.11
CA ASP A 137 3.36 16.53 -16.09
C ASP A 137 3.85 17.03 -14.72
N ALA A 138 3.65 16.25 -13.64
CA ALA A 138 4.27 16.51 -12.34
C ALA A 138 5.75 16.11 -12.30
N LEU A 139 6.22 15.30 -13.26
CA LEU A 139 7.63 14.92 -13.36
C LEU A 139 8.47 16.04 -14.01
N PRO A 140 9.78 16.14 -13.70
CA PRO A 140 10.72 16.96 -14.45
C PRO A 140 10.62 16.71 -15.95
N GLY A 141 10.72 17.76 -16.76
CA GLY A 141 10.40 17.70 -18.19
C GLY A 141 11.16 16.61 -18.98
N TRP A 142 12.44 16.38 -18.67
CA TRP A 142 13.22 15.32 -19.28
C TRP A 142 12.73 13.90 -18.92
N MET A 143 12.24 13.74 -17.69
CA MET A 143 11.71 12.48 -17.18
C MET A 143 10.29 12.25 -17.70
N ALA A 144 9.44 13.28 -17.69
CA ALA A 144 8.11 13.28 -18.29
C ALA A 144 8.17 12.88 -19.77
N ALA A 145 9.07 13.49 -20.55
CA ALA A 145 9.27 13.18 -21.95
C ALA A 145 9.65 11.70 -22.17
N HIS A 146 10.57 11.17 -21.34
CA HIS A 146 10.97 9.77 -21.45
C HIS A 146 9.84 8.82 -21.04
N VAL A 147 9.10 9.12 -19.98
CA VAL A 147 7.93 8.34 -19.54
C VAL A 147 6.89 8.26 -20.66
N THR A 148 6.52 9.39 -21.26
CA THR A 148 5.59 9.43 -22.40
C THR A 148 6.13 8.65 -23.60
N ALA A 149 7.41 8.83 -23.94
CA ALA A 149 8.07 8.14 -25.04
C ALA A 149 8.06 6.62 -24.86
N VAL A 150 8.37 6.12 -23.65
CA VAL A 150 8.37 4.70 -23.34
C VAL A 150 6.95 4.13 -23.34
N ALA A 151 5.98 4.85 -22.77
CA ALA A 151 4.56 4.44 -22.80
C ALA A 151 4.03 4.33 -24.23
N GLU A 152 4.29 5.30 -25.09
CA GLU A 152 3.87 5.25 -26.50
C GLU A 152 4.61 4.14 -27.25
N LEU A 153 5.95 4.03 -27.14
CA LEU A 153 6.71 2.99 -27.84
C LEU A 153 6.26 1.58 -27.46
N THR A 154 6.06 1.35 -26.16
CA THR A 154 5.68 0.03 -25.64
C THR A 154 4.18 -0.20 -25.65
N GLN A 155 3.38 0.82 -25.94
CA GLN A 155 1.91 0.81 -25.84
C GLN A 155 1.48 0.32 -24.46
N THR A 156 2.01 0.94 -23.41
CA THR A 156 1.72 0.65 -22.00
C THR A 156 1.20 1.93 -21.30
N PRO A 157 0.53 1.80 -20.14
CA PRO A 157 0.11 2.98 -19.39
C PRO A 157 1.33 3.80 -18.94
N PRO A 158 1.28 5.15 -19.01
CA PRO A 158 2.35 6.02 -18.52
C PRO A 158 2.72 5.76 -17.05
N ASP A 159 1.76 5.31 -16.25
CA ASP A 159 1.88 4.92 -14.86
C ASP A 159 3.03 3.94 -14.61
N LEU A 160 3.19 2.94 -15.49
CA LEU A 160 4.22 1.92 -15.35
C LEU A 160 5.62 2.54 -15.50
N ALA A 161 5.82 3.37 -16.52
CA ALA A 161 7.09 4.06 -16.71
C ALA A 161 7.31 5.13 -15.64
N GLY A 162 6.28 5.90 -15.27
CA GLY A 162 6.34 6.96 -14.26
C GLY A 162 6.75 6.44 -12.88
N CYS A 163 6.11 5.37 -12.40
CA CYS A 163 6.47 4.75 -11.13
C CYS A 163 7.91 4.19 -11.16
N LEU A 164 8.32 3.56 -12.27
CA LEU A 164 9.68 3.03 -12.41
C LEU A 164 10.74 4.13 -12.54
N ALA A 165 10.38 5.32 -13.03
CA ALA A 165 11.26 6.49 -13.03
C ALA A 165 11.53 6.98 -11.60
N LEU A 166 10.49 7.04 -10.75
CA LEU A 166 10.63 7.36 -9.33
C LEU A 166 11.46 6.31 -8.58
N VAL A 167 11.25 5.03 -8.88
CA VAL A 167 12.09 3.93 -8.38
C VAL A 167 13.56 4.09 -8.81
N ALA A 168 13.81 4.58 -10.03
CA ALA A 168 15.17 4.79 -10.50
C ALA A 168 15.87 5.93 -9.72
N LEU A 169 15.16 7.04 -9.47
CA LEU A 169 15.65 8.12 -8.60
C LEU A 169 15.89 7.63 -7.17
N SER A 170 14.93 6.88 -6.61
CA SER A 170 15.04 6.25 -5.29
C SER A 170 16.25 5.32 -5.20
N THR A 171 16.53 4.55 -6.25
CA THR A 171 17.70 3.65 -6.30
C THR A 171 19.01 4.44 -6.30
N ALA A 172 19.05 5.59 -6.99
CA ALA A 172 20.22 6.46 -7.02
C ALA A 172 20.47 7.14 -5.67
N ALA A 173 19.41 7.64 -5.02
CA ALA A 173 19.52 8.51 -3.85
C ALA A 173 19.31 7.83 -2.49
N GLY A 174 18.68 6.65 -2.45
CA GLY A 174 18.39 5.93 -1.21
C GLY A 174 19.64 5.69 -0.35
N GLY A 175 19.54 6.08 0.92
CA GLY A 175 20.64 6.00 1.90
C GLY A 175 21.66 7.13 1.81
N ARG A 176 21.63 7.96 0.76
CA ARG A 176 22.59 9.07 0.54
C ARG A 176 21.95 10.45 0.53
N VAL A 177 20.62 10.49 0.53
CA VAL A 177 19.85 11.73 0.65
C VAL A 177 18.74 11.53 1.67
N ARG A 178 18.54 12.54 2.50
CA ARG A 178 17.43 12.68 3.45
C ARG A 178 16.67 13.95 3.14
N VAL A 179 15.40 13.98 3.51
CA VAL A 179 14.60 15.20 3.49
C VAL A 179 14.23 15.59 4.90
N GLN A 180 14.56 16.82 5.26
CA GLN A 180 14.13 17.44 6.51
C GLN A 180 12.96 18.35 6.20
N VAL A 181 11.77 17.94 6.64
CA VAL A 181 10.55 18.76 6.47
C VAL A 181 10.63 19.96 7.42
N ARG A 182 10.94 19.67 8.69
CA ARG A 182 11.13 20.65 9.76
C ARG A 182 12.02 20.05 10.86
N PRO A 183 12.60 20.85 11.76
CA PRO A 183 13.46 20.34 12.82
C PRO A 183 12.82 19.20 13.61
N GLY A 184 13.51 18.07 13.71
CA GLY A 184 13.01 16.86 14.38
C GLY A 184 12.17 15.92 13.51
N TRP A 185 11.87 16.28 12.25
CA TRP A 185 11.22 15.38 11.30
C TRP A 185 12.04 15.25 10.02
N GLU A 186 12.64 14.08 9.85
CA GLU A 186 13.36 13.68 8.66
C GLU A 186 12.81 12.38 8.07
N GLU A 187 12.89 12.25 6.76
CA GLU A 187 12.53 11.04 6.03
C GLU A 187 13.67 10.63 5.09
N PRO A 188 13.99 9.33 4.98
CA PRO A 188 14.88 8.84 3.95
C PRO A 188 14.16 8.82 2.60
N VAL A 189 14.87 9.05 1.49
CA VAL A 189 14.21 9.22 0.17
C VAL A 189 13.89 7.90 -0.56
N ASN A 190 14.14 6.75 0.05
CA ASN A 190 13.87 5.46 -0.57
C ASN A 190 12.36 5.17 -0.61
N LEU A 191 11.91 4.56 -1.72
CA LEU A 191 10.51 4.30 -2.03
C LEU A 191 10.22 2.83 -2.22
N TYR A 192 9.02 2.42 -1.78
CA TYR A 192 8.40 1.14 -2.16
C TYR A 192 7.28 1.40 -3.16
N SER A 193 7.41 0.86 -4.37
CA SER A 193 6.46 1.04 -5.47
C SER A 193 6.05 -0.30 -6.06
N VAL A 194 4.76 -0.50 -6.23
CA VAL A 194 4.19 -1.70 -6.86
C VAL A 194 3.22 -1.30 -7.97
N VAL A 195 3.55 -1.70 -9.20
CA VAL A 195 2.66 -1.54 -10.35
C VAL A 195 1.99 -2.87 -10.67
N VAL A 196 0.66 -2.90 -10.72
CA VAL A 196 -0.14 -4.10 -10.93
C VAL A 196 -0.71 -4.11 -12.33
N LEU A 197 -0.25 -5.03 -13.16
CA LEU A 197 -0.67 -5.14 -14.55
C LEU A 197 -0.78 -6.63 -14.97
N PRO A 198 -1.79 -7.00 -15.76
CA PRO A 198 -2.01 -8.40 -16.16
C PRO A 198 -0.86 -8.93 -17.04
N PRO A 199 -0.79 -10.24 -17.28
CA PRO A 199 0.13 -10.82 -18.27
C PRO A 199 0.00 -10.14 -19.65
N ALA A 200 1.04 -10.26 -20.48
CA ALA A 200 1.10 -9.65 -21.82
C ALA A 200 0.95 -8.10 -21.87
N SER A 201 1.14 -7.43 -20.73
CA SER A 201 1.18 -5.97 -20.60
C SER A 201 2.54 -5.32 -20.95
N ARG A 202 3.52 -6.11 -21.42
CA ARG A 202 4.88 -5.66 -21.77
C ARG A 202 5.67 -5.04 -20.59
N LYS A 203 5.36 -5.43 -19.34
CA LYS A 203 6.02 -4.97 -18.10
C LYS A 203 7.54 -5.04 -18.18
N SER A 204 8.07 -6.20 -18.57
CA SER A 204 9.51 -6.44 -18.64
C SER A 204 10.22 -5.52 -19.64
N ALA A 205 9.56 -5.09 -20.72
CA ALA A 205 10.14 -4.17 -21.69
C ALA A 205 10.29 -2.75 -21.11
N VAL A 206 9.25 -2.26 -20.42
CA VAL A 206 9.29 -0.96 -19.73
C VAL A 206 10.29 -1.01 -18.58
N PHE A 207 10.27 -2.09 -17.78
CA PHE A 207 11.22 -2.30 -16.69
C PHE A 207 12.67 -2.22 -17.17
N LYS A 208 12.99 -2.92 -18.26
CA LYS A 208 14.32 -2.87 -18.88
C LYS A 208 14.68 -1.46 -19.35
N ALA A 209 13.74 -0.74 -19.98
CA ALA A 209 13.98 0.62 -20.46
C ALA A 209 14.30 1.59 -19.30
N MET A 210 13.47 1.57 -18.25
CA MET A 210 13.59 2.51 -17.13
C MET A 210 14.79 2.24 -16.21
N THR A 211 15.19 0.97 -16.05
CA THR A 211 16.33 0.56 -15.20
C THR A 211 17.66 0.44 -15.94
N ARG A 212 17.67 0.59 -17.28
CA ARG A 212 18.89 0.53 -18.11
C ARG A 212 20.04 1.39 -17.57
N PRO A 213 19.82 2.66 -17.16
CA PRO A 213 20.92 3.51 -16.73
C PRO A 213 21.60 2.99 -15.45
N ILE A 214 20.83 2.48 -14.49
CA ILE A 214 21.34 1.93 -13.22
C ILE A 214 22.17 0.67 -13.48
N ARG A 215 21.66 -0.25 -14.32
CA ARG A 215 22.38 -1.47 -14.68
C ARG A 215 23.69 -1.16 -15.42
N ALA A 216 23.72 -0.08 -16.19
CA ALA A 216 24.92 0.34 -16.89
C ALA A 216 25.99 0.87 -15.92
N VAL A 217 25.61 1.70 -14.93
CA VAL A 217 26.56 2.16 -13.90
C VAL A 217 27.00 1.01 -13.00
N GLU A 218 26.10 0.11 -12.59
CA GLU A 218 26.49 -1.08 -11.82
C GLU A 218 27.54 -1.91 -12.56
N LYS A 219 27.37 -2.10 -13.88
CA LYS A 219 28.37 -2.80 -14.70
C LYS A 219 29.70 -2.06 -14.72
N GLU A 220 29.70 -0.74 -14.91
CA GLU A 220 30.91 0.09 -14.90
C GLU A 220 31.65 -0.02 -13.55
N LEU A 221 30.94 0.06 -12.43
CA LEU A 221 31.51 -0.08 -11.09
C LEU A 221 32.12 -1.47 -10.87
N LYS A 222 31.44 -2.53 -11.33
CA LYS A 222 31.99 -3.90 -11.28
C LYS A 222 33.24 -4.06 -12.13
N ASP A 223 33.24 -3.50 -13.34
CA ASP A 223 34.37 -3.57 -14.26
C ASP A 223 35.59 -2.81 -13.68
N GLN A 224 35.37 -1.66 -13.03
CA GLN A 224 36.40 -0.88 -12.32
C GLN A 224 36.96 -1.64 -11.10
N ALA A 225 36.09 -2.20 -10.27
CA ALA A 225 36.49 -2.93 -9.06
C ALA A 225 37.18 -4.27 -9.36
N LYS A 226 37.02 -4.82 -10.57
CA LYS A 226 37.55 -6.15 -10.92
C LYS A 226 39.05 -6.27 -10.71
N VAL A 227 39.83 -5.26 -11.09
CA VAL A 227 41.30 -5.29 -10.96
C VAL A 227 41.69 -5.31 -9.49
N GLU A 228 41.07 -4.46 -8.68
CA GLU A 228 41.31 -4.36 -7.24
C GLU A 228 40.92 -5.66 -6.52
N ILE A 229 39.75 -6.24 -6.87
CA ILE A 229 39.26 -7.49 -6.30
C ILE A 229 40.19 -8.66 -6.63
N GLU A 230 40.67 -8.79 -7.86
CA GLU A 230 41.61 -9.86 -8.21
C GLU A 230 42.96 -9.67 -7.53
N ALA A 231 43.46 -8.43 -7.43
CA ALA A 231 44.69 -8.14 -6.68
C ALA A 231 44.56 -8.50 -5.19
N ALA A 232 43.46 -8.10 -4.54
CA ALA A 232 43.16 -8.45 -3.16
C ALA A 232 42.97 -9.96 -2.96
N ARG A 233 42.36 -10.66 -3.92
CA ARG A 233 42.21 -12.12 -3.89
C ARG A 233 43.56 -12.84 -3.96
N ILE A 234 44.47 -12.40 -4.82
CA ILE A 234 45.82 -12.95 -4.90
C ILE A 234 46.58 -12.68 -3.60
N GLY A 235 46.51 -11.44 -3.09
CA GLY A 235 47.14 -11.05 -1.83
C GLY A 235 46.63 -11.88 -0.64
N ARG A 236 45.31 -12.05 -0.53
CA ARG A 236 44.69 -12.85 0.52
C ARG A 236 45.11 -14.32 0.43
N ARG A 237 45.12 -14.92 -0.76
CA ARG A 237 45.59 -16.30 -0.93
C ARG A 237 47.05 -16.47 -0.51
N ALA A 238 47.91 -15.52 -0.87
CA ALA A 238 49.31 -15.53 -0.45
C ALA A 238 49.45 -15.42 1.08
N ALA A 239 48.65 -14.56 1.72
CA ALA A 239 48.60 -14.41 3.16
C ALA A 239 48.08 -15.70 3.85
N GLU A 240 47.02 -16.32 3.32
CA GLU A 240 46.46 -17.58 3.82
C GLU A 240 47.48 -18.72 3.72
N GLU A 241 48.21 -18.83 2.61
CA GLU A 241 49.29 -19.80 2.47
C GLU A 241 50.44 -19.55 3.45
N PHE A 242 50.80 -18.27 3.69
CA PHE A 242 51.83 -17.91 4.65
C PHE A 242 51.40 -18.24 6.09
N ALA A 243 50.16 -17.90 6.47
CA ALA A 243 49.57 -18.23 7.76
C ALA A 243 49.54 -19.75 8.00
N ALA A 244 49.06 -20.53 7.02
CA ALA A 244 49.04 -21.98 7.11
C ALA A 244 50.45 -22.60 7.26
N ARG A 245 51.48 -22.00 6.64
CA ARG A 245 52.88 -22.42 6.84
C ARG A 245 53.38 -22.07 8.23
N ALA A 246 53.08 -20.86 8.72
CA ALA A 246 53.46 -20.43 10.06
C ALA A 246 52.80 -21.28 11.16
N GLU A 247 51.52 -21.62 11.01
CA GLU A 247 50.82 -22.54 11.93
C GLU A 247 51.46 -23.93 11.96
N LYS A 248 51.83 -24.48 10.80
CA LYS A 248 52.55 -25.77 10.74
C LYS A 248 53.91 -25.69 11.43
N ALA A 249 54.61 -24.56 11.31
CA ALA A 249 55.90 -24.36 11.97
C ALA A 249 55.80 -24.40 13.50
N VAL A 250 54.69 -23.93 14.09
CA VAL A 250 54.41 -24.04 15.54
C VAL A 250 54.36 -25.50 15.99
N LEU A 251 53.73 -26.37 15.19
CA LEU A 251 53.59 -27.79 15.51
C LEU A 251 54.91 -28.56 15.46
N SER A 252 55.86 -28.08 14.64
CA SER A 252 57.19 -28.68 14.48
C SER A 252 58.31 -27.97 15.24
N ALA A 253 58.01 -26.89 15.97
CA ALA A 253 59.01 -26.10 16.69
C ALA A 253 59.48 -26.78 17.98
N GLU A 254 60.79 -26.71 18.23
CA GLU A 254 61.40 -27.09 19.50
C GLU A 254 60.93 -26.17 20.64
N ALA A 255 60.99 -26.66 21.88
CA ALA A 255 60.45 -25.95 23.05
C ALA A 255 61.02 -24.52 23.23
N ALA A 256 62.27 -24.29 22.84
CA ALA A 256 62.92 -22.98 22.96
C ALA A 256 62.44 -21.95 21.91
N ASP A 257 61.94 -22.40 20.76
CA ASP A 257 61.55 -21.54 19.63
C ASP A 257 60.02 -21.47 19.42
N ARG A 258 59.25 -22.22 20.22
CA ARG A 258 57.81 -22.36 20.08
C ARG A 258 57.05 -21.05 20.27
N ASP A 259 57.48 -20.21 21.20
CA ASP A 259 56.85 -18.91 21.47
C ASP A 259 57.05 -17.95 20.29
N ALA A 260 58.24 -17.91 19.71
CA ALA A 260 58.52 -17.11 18.52
C ALA A 260 57.75 -17.62 17.29
N ALA A 261 57.63 -18.94 17.13
CA ALA A 261 56.83 -19.53 16.06
C ALA A 261 55.34 -19.20 16.22
N LEU A 262 54.82 -19.20 17.46
CA LEU A 262 53.44 -18.84 17.76
C LEU A 262 53.17 -17.36 17.44
N GLU A 263 54.07 -16.46 17.84
CA GLU A 263 53.96 -15.04 17.52
C GLU A 263 53.95 -14.79 16.00
N ALA A 264 54.80 -15.49 15.26
CA ALA A 264 54.82 -15.42 13.80
C ALA A 264 53.51 -15.93 13.16
N ALA A 265 52.94 -17.02 13.69
CA ALA A 265 51.66 -17.57 13.21
C ALA A 265 50.48 -16.64 13.51
N VAL A 266 50.42 -16.06 14.71
CA VAL A 266 49.41 -15.06 15.08
C VAL A 266 49.52 -13.83 14.17
N ASN A 267 50.73 -13.29 13.97
CA ASN A 267 50.95 -12.17 13.07
C ASN A 267 50.52 -12.50 11.63
N ALA A 268 50.82 -13.70 11.13
CA ALA A 268 50.41 -14.14 9.81
C ALA A 268 48.87 -14.25 9.67
N ALA A 269 48.19 -14.81 10.67
CA ALA A 269 46.74 -14.89 10.71
C ALA A 269 46.10 -13.49 10.74
N MET A 270 46.63 -12.56 11.54
CA MET A 270 46.18 -11.17 11.57
C MET A 270 46.36 -10.46 10.21
N GLN A 271 47.36 -10.83 9.41
CA GLN A 271 47.52 -10.28 8.05
C GLN A 271 46.46 -10.81 7.09
N VAL A 272 45.99 -12.06 7.26
CA VAL A 272 44.86 -12.60 6.49
C VAL A 272 43.60 -11.78 6.78
N ASP A 273 43.30 -11.54 8.07
CA ASP A 273 42.11 -10.77 8.47
C ASP A 273 42.16 -9.32 8.01
N LYS A 274 43.35 -8.70 8.01
CA LYS A 274 43.55 -7.34 7.45
C LYS A 274 43.39 -7.29 5.93
N THR A 275 43.56 -8.41 5.24
CA THR A 275 43.39 -8.50 3.78
C THR A 275 41.93 -8.78 3.44
N ALA A 276 41.05 -7.85 3.80
CA ALA A 276 39.64 -7.92 3.45
C ALA A 276 39.48 -7.91 1.92
N LEU A 277 38.60 -8.77 1.40
CA LEU A 277 38.27 -8.75 -0.02
C LEU A 277 37.30 -7.58 -0.25
N PRO A 278 37.59 -6.67 -1.20
CA PRO A 278 36.64 -5.64 -1.57
C PRO A 278 35.32 -6.28 -2.02
N ILE A 279 34.21 -5.69 -1.59
CA ILE A 279 32.87 -6.12 -2.00
C ILE A 279 32.68 -5.80 -3.48
N VAL A 280 32.12 -6.76 -4.24
CA VAL A 280 31.74 -6.53 -5.64
C VAL A 280 30.60 -5.51 -5.66
N PRO A 281 30.77 -4.32 -6.28
CA PRO A 281 29.74 -3.29 -6.28
C PRO A 281 28.42 -3.80 -6.85
N ARG A 282 27.33 -3.56 -6.13
CA ARG A 282 25.97 -3.93 -6.54
C ARG A 282 24.98 -2.84 -6.13
N LEU A 283 24.09 -2.49 -7.04
CA LEU A 283 23.01 -1.53 -6.82
C LEU A 283 21.65 -2.23 -6.78
N ILE A 284 21.51 -3.34 -7.52
CA ILE A 284 20.24 -4.05 -7.70
C ILE A 284 20.33 -5.51 -7.23
N ALA A 285 19.36 -5.91 -6.43
CA ALA A 285 18.99 -7.30 -6.17
C ALA A 285 17.69 -7.66 -6.90
N ASP A 286 17.57 -8.90 -7.35
CA ASP A 286 16.37 -9.47 -7.96
C ASP A 286 16.13 -10.85 -7.33
N ASP A 287 14.89 -11.13 -6.95
CA ASP A 287 14.44 -12.36 -6.27
C ASP A 287 15.34 -12.84 -5.10
N ALA A 288 15.78 -11.90 -4.26
CA ALA A 288 16.59 -12.20 -3.07
C ALA A 288 15.70 -12.50 -1.84
N THR A 289 16.11 -13.48 -1.02
CA THR A 289 15.45 -13.73 0.27
C THR A 289 15.72 -12.58 1.26
N PRO A 290 14.89 -12.36 2.29
CA PRO A 290 15.14 -11.33 3.30
C PRO A 290 16.55 -11.40 3.91
N GLU A 291 17.07 -12.61 4.13
CA GLU A 291 18.40 -12.83 4.68
C GLU A 291 19.51 -12.40 3.71
N VAL A 292 19.33 -12.66 2.40
CA VAL A 292 20.25 -12.21 1.36
C VAL A 292 20.19 -10.68 1.23
N VAL A 293 19.00 -10.09 1.32
CA VAL A 293 18.84 -8.62 1.31
C VAL A 293 19.55 -7.98 2.50
N ALA A 294 19.45 -8.56 3.71
CA ALA A 294 20.16 -8.08 4.89
C ALA A 294 21.70 -8.11 4.70
N THR A 295 22.24 -9.20 4.13
CA THR A 295 23.68 -9.27 3.81
C THR A 295 24.06 -8.22 2.75
N LEU A 296 23.29 -8.10 1.68
CA LEU A 296 23.58 -7.10 0.64
C LEU A 296 23.54 -5.67 1.18
N LEU A 297 22.62 -5.35 2.09
CA LEU A 297 22.58 -4.06 2.77
C LEU A 297 23.88 -3.78 3.51
N ALA A 298 24.33 -4.72 4.36
CA ALA A 298 25.56 -4.56 5.13
C ALA A 298 26.79 -4.39 4.22
N ASP A 299 26.90 -5.24 3.20
CA ASP A 299 28.00 -5.23 2.23
C ASP A 299 28.08 -3.91 1.43
N HIS A 300 26.95 -3.19 1.27
CA HIS A 300 26.83 -2.01 0.40
C HIS A 300 26.57 -0.73 1.19
N GLY A 301 27.02 -0.66 2.44
CA GLY A 301 26.92 0.56 3.25
C GLY A 301 25.48 0.96 3.55
N GLY A 302 24.62 -0.03 3.80
CA GLY A 302 23.24 0.15 4.21
C GLY A 302 22.25 0.44 3.07
N ARG A 303 22.62 0.32 1.80
CA ARG A 303 21.70 0.60 0.68
C ARG A 303 21.61 -0.53 -0.34
N ILE A 304 20.39 -0.82 -0.79
CA ILE A 304 20.17 -1.73 -1.92
C ILE A 304 18.80 -1.46 -2.57
N ALA A 305 18.70 -1.67 -3.89
CA ALA A 305 17.41 -1.69 -4.56
C ALA A 305 16.98 -3.12 -4.88
N VAL A 306 15.78 -3.53 -4.47
CA VAL A 306 15.17 -4.79 -4.86
C VAL A 306 14.19 -4.52 -5.99
N LEU A 307 14.62 -4.82 -7.22
CA LEU A 307 13.92 -4.45 -8.44
C LEU A 307 13.54 -5.71 -9.21
N SER A 308 12.23 -5.99 -9.34
CA SER A 308 11.75 -7.17 -10.06
C SER A 308 10.58 -6.86 -11.00
N ALA A 309 10.65 -7.39 -12.22
CA ALA A 309 9.55 -7.34 -13.18
C ALA A 309 8.45 -8.38 -12.89
N GLU A 310 8.57 -9.11 -11.77
CA GLU A 310 7.68 -10.21 -11.37
C GLU A 310 7.28 -10.11 -9.89
N GLY A 311 6.31 -10.93 -9.49
CA GLY A 311 5.78 -10.97 -8.12
C GLY A 311 6.39 -12.07 -7.24
N GLY A 312 7.43 -12.77 -7.70
CA GLY A 312 8.07 -13.87 -6.95
C GLY A 312 8.51 -13.47 -5.54
N LEU A 313 9.02 -12.23 -5.41
CA LEU A 313 9.52 -11.67 -4.17
C LEU A 313 8.50 -11.68 -3.02
N PHE A 314 7.21 -11.43 -3.27
CA PHE A 314 6.20 -11.49 -2.21
C PHE A 314 6.00 -12.91 -1.68
N GLY A 315 6.14 -13.92 -2.53
CA GLY A 315 6.18 -15.31 -2.10
C GLY A 315 7.43 -15.60 -1.25
N THR A 316 8.58 -15.09 -1.68
CA THR A 316 9.86 -15.22 -0.97
C THR A 316 9.80 -14.55 0.42
N MET A 317 9.31 -13.32 0.50
CA MET A 317 9.05 -12.57 1.74
C MET A 317 8.05 -13.30 2.65
N GLY A 318 7.02 -13.92 2.06
CA GLY A 318 6.03 -14.73 2.76
C GLY A 318 6.51 -16.11 3.22
N GLY A 319 7.82 -16.38 3.15
CA GLY A 319 8.42 -17.60 3.68
C GLY A 319 8.37 -18.81 2.76
N ARG A 320 8.14 -18.64 1.44
CA ARG A 320 8.09 -19.77 0.47
C ARG A 320 9.34 -20.67 0.54
N TYR A 321 10.49 -20.11 0.89
CA TYR A 321 11.77 -20.84 0.99
C TYR A 321 12.26 -21.05 2.43
N SER A 322 11.87 -20.19 3.38
CA SER A 322 12.32 -20.22 4.77
C SER A 322 11.32 -20.82 5.77
N GLY A 323 10.07 -21.09 5.34
CA GLY A 323 8.99 -21.61 6.17
C GLY A 323 8.35 -20.60 7.13
N SER A 324 9.04 -19.49 7.43
CA SER A 324 8.52 -18.37 8.24
C SER A 324 8.76 -17.04 7.51
N PRO A 325 7.76 -16.15 7.44
CA PRO A 325 7.92 -14.83 6.85
C PRO A 325 8.88 -13.96 7.68
N ASN A 326 9.83 -13.30 7.02
CA ASN A 326 10.75 -12.35 7.64
C ASN A 326 10.66 -11.01 6.91
N LEU A 327 9.92 -10.07 7.48
CA LEU A 327 9.65 -8.76 6.87
C LEU A 327 10.42 -7.61 7.52
N ASP A 328 11.09 -7.85 8.65
CA ASP A 328 11.73 -6.81 9.48
C ASP A 328 12.75 -5.98 8.68
N VAL A 329 13.58 -6.66 7.87
CA VAL A 329 14.57 -6.00 7.00
C VAL A 329 13.91 -5.00 6.04
N PHE A 330 12.72 -5.29 5.53
CA PHE A 330 11.98 -4.40 4.65
C PHE A 330 11.23 -3.29 5.40
N LEU A 331 10.78 -3.53 6.62
CA LEU A 331 10.15 -2.49 7.43
C LEU A 331 11.19 -1.44 7.85
N LYS A 332 12.32 -1.90 8.37
CA LYS A 332 13.45 -1.07 8.78
C LYS A 332 14.12 -0.42 7.58
N GLY A 333 14.34 -1.16 6.50
CA GLY A 333 14.87 -0.61 5.25
C GLY A 333 13.99 0.47 4.61
N HIS A 334 12.70 0.53 4.91
CA HIS A 334 11.84 1.64 4.50
C HIS A 334 11.99 2.85 5.43
N ALA A 335 12.06 2.62 6.74
CA ALA A 335 12.07 3.68 7.75
C ALA A 335 13.46 4.31 7.95
N GLY A 336 14.54 3.55 7.71
CA GLY A 336 15.89 3.93 8.10
C GLY A 336 16.26 3.56 9.54
N ASP A 337 15.52 2.65 10.18
CA ASP A 337 15.76 2.22 11.56
C ASP A 337 16.88 1.16 11.65
N LEU A 338 17.68 1.19 12.72
CA LEU A 338 18.75 0.23 12.99
C LEU A 338 18.30 -1.23 12.78
N HIS A 339 18.95 -1.89 11.83
CA HIS A 339 18.78 -3.31 11.58
C HIS A 339 19.96 -4.10 12.14
N LEU A 340 19.73 -4.71 13.31
CA LEU A 340 20.65 -5.63 13.97
C LEU A 340 20.27 -7.07 13.64
N VAL A 341 21.24 -7.86 13.17
CA VAL A 341 21.08 -9.30 12.92
C VAL A 341 22.10 -10.07 13.74
N ASP A 342 21.63 -10.70 14.81
CA ASP A 342 22.40 -11.65 15.61
C ASP A 342 22.15 -13.07 15.12
N ARG A 343 23.22 -13.79 14.73
CA ARG A 343 23.14 -15.20 14.37
C ARG A 343 24.20 -15.98 15.11
N GLN A 344 23.81 -17.14 15.63
CA GLN A 344 24.75 -18.05 16.29
C GLN A 344 25.86 -18.48 15.32
N GLY A 345 27.12 -18.26 15.70
CA GLY A 345 28.29 -18.66 14.91
C GLY A 345 28.69 -17.71 13.77
N ARG A 346 28.13 -16.49 13.72
CA ARG A 346 28.60 -15.40 12.84
C ARG A 346 28.69 -14.10 13.64
N GLU A 347 29.54 -13.18 13.20
CA GLU A 347 29.56 -11.83 13.78
C GLU A 347 28.22 -11.14 13.56
N ALA A 348 27.78 -10.41 14.59
CA ALA A 348 26.57 -9.60 14.53
C ALA A 348 26.71 -8.57 13.41
N THR A 349 25.72 -8.51 12.53
CA THR A 349 25.68 -7.53 11.44
C THR A 349 24.75 -6.40 11.84
N ALA A 350 25.29 -5.19 11.97
CA ALA A 350 24.53 -3.98 12.28
C ALA A 350 24.52 -3.05 11.06
N VAL A 351 23.33 -2.63 10.66
CA VAL A 351 23.14 -1.58 9.65
C VAL A 351 22.37 -0.45 10.30
N GLU A 352 23.06 0.65 10.62
CA GLU A 352 22.51 1.79 11.37
C GLU A 352 21.32 2.44 10.64
N GLU A 353 21.49 2.72 9.34
CA GLU A 353 20.49 3.43 8.54
C GLU A 353 20.20 2.68 7.23
N PRO A 354 19.45 1.55 7.29
CA PRO A 354 19.16 0.77 6.11
C PRO A 354 18.19 1.51 5.18
N ALA A 355 18.53 1.57 3.90
CA ALA A 355 17.71 2.17 2.86
C ALA A 355 17.48 1.16 1.73
N ILE A 356 16.27 0.60 1.69
CA ILE A 356 15.84 -0.28 0.61
C ILE A 356 14.95 0.49 -0.36
N THR A 357 15.24 0.42 -1.65
CA THR A 357 14.27 0.77 -2.69
C THR A 357 13.57 -0.50 -3.17
N LEU A 358 12.24 -0.50 -3.22
CA LEU A 358 11.47 -1.63 -3.73
C LEU A 358 10.72 -1.21 -4.99
N GLY A 359 11.02 -1.85 -6.11
CA GLY A 359 10.37 -1.55 -7.39
C GLY A 359 9.86 -2.82 -8.04
N LEU A 360 8.57 -3.09 -7.91
CA LEU A 360 7.96 -4.34 -8.37
C LEU A 360 6.87 -4.10 -9.42
N THR A 361 6.82 -4.99 -10.40
CA THR A 361 5.67 -5.06 -11.32
C THR A 361 4.99 -6.43 -11.22
N ILE A 362 3.88 -6.49 -10.51
CA ILE A 362 3.21 -7.75 -10.19
C ILE A 362 1.99 -8.01 -11.08
N GLN A 363 1.44 -9.22 -11.00
CA GLN A 363 0.16 -9.55 -11.62
C GLN A 363 -0.98 -9.32 -10.61
N PRO A 364 -2.22 -9.09 -11.07
CA PRO A 364 -3.37 -8.94 -10.17
C PRO A 364 -3.51 -10.10 -9.18
N THR A 365 -3.29 -11.34 -9.63
CA THR A 365 -3.35 -12.54 -8.78
C THR A 365 -2.35 -12.55 -7.63
N VAL A 366 -1.20 -11.89 -7.78
CA VAL A 366 -0.21 -11.75 -6.70
C VAL A 366 -0.73 -10.78 -5.64
N LEU A 367 -1.35 -9.67 -6.07
CA LEU A 367 -2.00 -8.73 -5.16
C LEU A 367 -3.15 -9.41 -4.39
N ASP A 368 -3.98 -10.20 -5.09
CA ASP A 368 -5.07 -10.98 -4.48
C ASP A 368 -4.54 -12.01 -3.46
N GLY A 369 -3.35 -12.56 -3.70
CA GLY A 369 -2.68 -13.47 -2.78
C GLY A 369 -2.16 -12.80 -1.51
N LEU A 370 -1.73 -11.54 -1.59
CA LEU A 370 -1.24 -10.77 -0.43
C LEU A 370 -2.32 -10.55 0.62
N ALA A 371 -3.57 -10.34 0.16
CA ALA A 371 -4.74 -10.25 1.02
C ALA A 371 -4.94 -11.49 1.89
N ARG A 372 -4.76 -12.68 1.32
CA ARG A 372 -5.05 -13.94 2.00
C ARG A 372 -3.99 -14.34 3.02
N ASN A 373 -2.87 -13.62 3.05
CA ASN A 373 -1.76 -13.91 3.94
C ASN A 373 -1.85 -13.02 5.19
N GLU A 374 -2.27 -13.65 6.30
CA GLU A 374 -2.41 -13.00 7.61
C GLU A 374 -1.09 -12.36 8.09
N THR A 375 0.08 -12.82 7.64
CA THR A 375 1.36 -12.20 8.03
C THR A 375 1.60 -10.86 7.33
N PHE A 376 1.13 -10.68 6.09
CA PHE A 376 1.21 -9.36 5.45
C PHE A 376 0.13 -8.41 6.00
N ARG A 377 -1.00 -8.94 6.48
CA ARG A 377 -2.04 -8.19 7.18
C ARG A 377 -1.61 -7.91 8.63
N GLY A 378 -1.05 -6.73 8.89
CA GLY A 378 -0.71 -6.25 10.23
C GLY A 378 0.79 -6.01 10.48
N THR A 379 1.66 -6.40 9.55
CA THR A 379 3.11 -6.09 9.62
C THR A 379 3.46 -4.69 9.13
N GLY A 380 2.50 -3.95 8.57
CA GLY A 380 2.69 -2.58 8.09
C GLY A 380 3.50 -2.44 6.80
N LEU A 381 3.92 -3.55 6.16
CA LEU A 381 4.64 -3.49 4.88
C LEU A 381 3.75 -2.95 3.76
N LEU A 382 2.52 -3.45 3.65
CA LEU A 382 1.56 -3.02 2.62
C LEU A 382 1.22 -1.53 2.74
N ALA A 383 1.21 -1.00 3.96
CA ALA A 383 0.97 0.41 4.23
C ALA A 383 2.08 1.35 3.71
N ARG A 384 3.27 0.82 3.40
CA ARG A 384 4.43 1.60 2.90
C ARG A 384 4.51 1.64 1.37
N ILE A 385 3.65 0.90 0.68
CA ILE A 385 3.71 0.74 -0.78
C ILE A 385 2.95 1.89 -1.46
N MET A 386 3.62 2.55 -2.40
CA MET A 386 3.00 3.35 -3.45
C MET A 386 2.40 2.41 -4.49
N TYR A 387 1.07 2.28 -4.49
CA TYR A 387 0.35 1.41 -5.43
C TYR A 387 0.05 2.13 -6.74
N SER A 388 0.12 1.38 -7.84
CA SER A 388 -0.37 1.78 -9.15
C SER A 388 -1.10 0.61 -9.80
N LEU A 389 -2.39 0.78 -10.06
CA LEU A 389 -3.30 -0.19 -10.67
C LEU A 389 -3.85 0.43 -11.99
N PRO A 390 -3.00 0.67 -12.99
CA PRO A 390 -3.39 1.42 -14.17
C PRO A 390 -4.35 0.62 -15.07
N VAL A 391 -5.14 1.35 -15.86
CA VAL A 391 -5.99 0.75 -16.90
C VAL A 391 -5.10 0.08 -17.94
N ASN A 392 -5.31 -1.22 -18.16
CA ASN A 392 -4.51 -1.99 -19.11
C ASN A 392 -4.77 -1.57 -20.57
N THR A 393 -3.72 -1.49 -21.38
CA THR A 393 -3.80 -1.13 -22.80
C THR A 393 -4.06 -2.33 -23.73
N VAL A 394 -3.95 -3.58 -23.26
CA VAL A 394 -4.23 -4.77 -24.10
C VAL A 394 -5.62 -4.65 -24.73
N GLY A 395 -5.70 -4.84 -26.04
CA GLY A 395 -6.95 -4.69 -26.82
C GLY A 395 -7.08 -3.33 -27.53
N ASN A 396 -6.39 -2.30 -27.05
CA ASN A 396 -6.49 -0.93 -27.59
C ASN A 396 -5.15 -0.38 -28.13
N ARG A 397 -4.18 -1.26 -28.40
CA ARG A 397 -2.81 -0.88 -28.78
C ARG A 397 -2.71 -0.55 -30.26
N LYS A 398 -1.88 0.44 -30.59
CA LYS A 398 -1.39 0.67 -31.94
C LYS A 398 -0.37 -0.42 -32.30
N SER A 399 -0.53 -1.06 -33.45
CA SER A 399 0.40 -2.09 -33.92
C SER A 399 1.77 -1.51 -34.32
N ARG A 400 1.81 -0.24 -34.73
CA ARG A 400 3.01 0.48 -35.14
C ARG A 400 3.06 1.86 -34.48
N PRO A 401 3.44 1.93 -33.19
CA PRO A 401 3.65 3.22 -32.53
C PRO A 401 4.82 3.95 -33.19
N THR A 402 4.78 5.28 -33.16
CA THR A 402 5.90 6.11 -33.61
C THR A 402 7.08 5.92 -32.68
N ALA A 403 8.27 5.68 -33.24
CA ALA A 403 9.48 5.62 -32.44
C ALA A 403 9.78 7.03 -31.86
N PRO A 404 10.03 7.15 -30.55
CA PRO A 404 10.41 8.42 -29.96
C PRO A 404 11.79 8.85 -30.43
N ASP A 405 12.06 10.16 -30.36
CA ASP A 405 13.39 10.70 -30.62
C ASP A 405 14.42 10.04 -29.67
N PRO A 406 15.51 9.44 -30.20
CA PRO A 406 16.59 8.87 -29.38
C PRO A 406 17.14 9.84 -28.32
N ALA A 407 17.18 11.15 -28.62
CA ALA A 407 17.68 12.18 -27.72
C ALA A 407 16.92 12.21 -26.38
N ILE A 408 15.62 11.85 -26.37
CA ILE A 408 14.81 11.76 -25.15
C ILE A 408 15.33 10.64 -24.25
N SER A 409 15.65 9.48 -24.83
CA SER A 409 16.17 8.33 -24.09
C SER A 409 17.60 8.55 -23.61
N ASP A 410 18.41 9.26 -24.41
CA ASP A 410 19.78 9.61 -24.05
C ASP A 410 19.83 10.65 -22.94
N ALA A 411 18.92 11.63 -22.94
CA ALA A 411 18.80 12.61 -21.86
C ALA A 411 18.42 11.95 -20.51
N TYR A 412 17.46 11.02 -20.53
CA TYR A 412 17.11 10.24 -19.33
C TYR A 412 18.29 9.39 -18.84
N ASP A 413 18.94 8.66 -19.74
CA ASP A 413 20.09 7.81 -19.41
C ASP A 413 21.23 8.63 -18.80
N THR A 414 21.61 9.72 -19.44
CA THR A 414 22.69 10.59 -18.97
C THR A 414 22.42 11.14 -17.57
N ARG A 415 21.20 11.63 -17.32
CA ARG A 415 20.84 12.25 -16.03
C ARG A 415 20.74 11.25 -14.89
N ILE A 416 20.15 10.07 -15.11
CA ILE A 416 20.10 9.03 -14.09
C ILE A 416 21.51 8.50 -13.81
N ARG A 417 22.34 8.27 -14.84
CA ARG A 417 23.72 7.82 -14.62
C ARG A 417 24.54 8.84 -13.82
N ALA A 418 24.39 10.12 -14.12
CA ALA A 418 25.06 11.18 -13.37
C ALA A 418 24.70 11.11 -11.88
N LEU A 419 23.39 11.06 -11.56
CA LEU A 419 22.91 10.93 -10.18
C LEU A 419 23.44 9.67 -9.49
N VAL A 420 23.39 8.51 -10.16
CA VAL A 420 23.88 7.25 -9.57
C VAL A 420 25.38 7.31 -9.30
N ARG A 421 26.18 7.87 -10.22
CA ARG A 421 27.64 7.98 -10.04
C ARG A 421 28.00 8.95 -8.92
N GLU A 422 27.40 10.14 -8.93
CA GLU A 422 27.69 11.18 -7.94
C GLU A 422 27.31 10.73 -6.52
N LEU A 423 26.18 10.02 -6.38
CA LEU A 423 25.72 9.50 -5.09
C LEU A 423 26.30 8.12 -4.75
N ALA A 424 27.04 7.44 -5.62
CA ALA A 424 27.62 6.13 -5.30
C ALA A 424 28.74 6.25 -4.26
N ASP A 425 29.58 7.27 -4.38
CA ASP A 425 30.75 7.49 -3.51
C ASP A 425 30.44 8.37 -2.29
N TRP A 426 29.26 8.98 -2.27
CA TRP A 426 28.86 9.97 -1.26
C TRP A 426 28.43 9.34 0.08
N THR A 427 29.25 9.35 1.12
CA THR A 427 28.95 8.59 2.37
C THR A 427 28.18 9.36 3.45
N ASP A 428 28.16 10.69 3.41
CA ASP A 428 27.48 11.54 4.41
C ASP A 428 26.13 12.04 3.88
N PRO A 429 24.97 11.54 4.33
CA PRO A 429 23.69 11.82 3.66
C PRO A 429 23.41 13.32 3.46
N ALA A 430 23.19 13.74 2.21
CA ALA A 430 22.78 15.10 1.92
C ALA A 430 21.37 15.35 2.48
N VAL A 431 21.20 16.41 3.28
CA VAL A 431 19.92 16.77 3.87
C VAL A 431 19.27 17.89 3.07
N LEU A 432 18.16 17.58 2.41
CA LEU A 432 17.35 18.54 1.67
C LEU A 432 16.27 19.14 2.56
N ALA A 433 16.26 20.45 2.72
CA ALA A 433 15.27 21.15 3.53
C ALA A 433 14.11 21.68 2.68
N PHE A 434 12.92 21.76 3.26
CA PHE A 434 11.81 22.50 2.67
C PHE A 434 12.03 24.02 2.79
N THR A 435 11.53 24.76 1.81
CA THR A 435 11.26 26.19 2.03
C THR A 435 10.13 26.34 3.05
N PRO A 436 10.07 27.44 3.84
CA PRO A 436 8.97 27.65 4.78
C PRO A 436 7.58 27.53 4.12
N ALA A 437 7.41 28.12 2.93
CA ALA A 437 6.15 28.02 2.19
C ALA A 437 5.82 26.58 1.71
N ALA A 438 6.81 25.71 1.53
CA ALA A 438 6.57 24.30 1.23
C ALA A 438 6.22 23.49 2.49
N ASP A 439 6.74 23.87 3.66
CA ASP A 439 6.33 23.32 4.95
C ASP A 439 4.88 23.72 5.28
N ASP A 440 4.47 24.96 4.99
CA ASP A 440 3.07 25.39 5.12
C ASP A 440 2.13 24.47 4.30
N LEU A 441 2.49 24.15 3.05
CA LEU A 441 1.71 23.22 2.22
C LEU A 441 1.74 21.77 2.72
N MET A 442 2.79 21.37 3.46
CA MET A 442 2.85 20.07 4.13
C MET A 442 1.91 20.04 5.34
N ALA A 443 1.86 21.12 6.12
CA ALA A 443 0.90 21.26 7.22
C ALA A 443 -0.54 21.20 6.70
N ASP A 444 -0.85 21.92 5.61
CA ASP A 444 -2.16 21.84 4.95
C ASP A 444 -2.51 20.40 4.54
N LEU A 445 -1.55 19.67 3.95
CA LEU A 445 -1.75 18.27 3.59
C LEU A 445 -2.04 17.39 4.82
N GLN A 446 -1.34 17.60 5.93
CA GLN A 446 -1.57 16.84 7.17
C GLN A 446 -2.95 17.14 7.76
N ASP A 447 -3.34 18.41 7.80
CA ASP A 447 -4.66 18.84 8.27
C ASP A 447 -5.80 18.32 7.39
N GLU A 448 -5.55 18.10 6.09
CA GLU A 448 -6.50 17.44 5.19
C GLU A 448 -6.59 15.92 5.37
N ILE A 449 -5.49 15.26 5.72
CA ILE A 449 -5.42 13.80 5.90
C ILE A 449 -6.05 13.40 7.23
N GLU A 450 -5.73 14.09 8.33
CA GLU A 450 -6.06 13.66 9.69
C GLU A 450 -7.57 13.34 9.90
N PRO A 451 -8.53 14.19 9.46
CA PRO A 451 -9.95 13.88 9.59
C PRO A 451 -10.38 12.65 8.78
N ARG A 452 -9.69 12.34 7.67
CA ARG A 452 -9.97 11.16 6.83
C ARG A 452 -9.55 9.88 7.53
N LEU A 453 -8.57 9.93 8.42
CA LEU A 453 -8.06 8.78 9.18
C LEU A 453 -8.89 8.45 10.43
N HIS A 454 -9.81 9.35 10.84
CA HIS A 454 -10.60 9.15 12.06
C HIS A 454 -11.28 7.76 12.08
N PRO A 455 -11.09 6.93 13.12
CA PRO A 455 -11.44 5.51 13.09
C PRO A 455 -12.94 5.23 12.94
N VAL A 456 -13.81 6.19 13.26
CA VAL A 456 -15.28 6.03 13.22
C VAL A 456 -15.92 6.78 12.07
N THR A 457 -15.40 7.96 11.71
CA THR A 457 -16.05 8.89 10.75
C THR A 457 -15.19 9.19 9.53
N GLY A 458 -13.93 8.77 9.55
CA GLY A 458 -12.98 9.03 8.49
C GLY A 458 -13.23 8.15 7.28
N THR A 459 -13.20 8.76 6.09
CA THR A 459 -13.38 8.05 4.82
C THR A 459 -12.26 7.03 4.54
N TRP A 460 -11.11 7.17 5.21
CA TRP A 460 -9.94 6.29 5.12
C TRP A 460 -9.71 5.49 6.41
N ALA A 461 -10.72 5.34 7.29
CA ALA A 461 -10.57 4.56 8.52
C ALA A 461 -10.01 3.15 8.29
N HIS A 462 -10.45 2.49 7.21
CA HIS A 462 -9.97 1.16 6.80
C HIS A 462 -8.59 1.15 6.11
N LEU A 463 -8.03 2.33 5.80
CA LEU A 463 -6.65 2.52 5.33
C LEU A 463 -5.82 3.35 6.31
N GLY A 464 -6.20 3.43 7.59
CA GLY A 464 -5.51 4.28 8.57
C GLY A 464 -3.99 4.14 8.53
N ASP A 465 -3.50 2.89 8.46
CA ASP A 465 -2.08 2.58 8.40
C ASP A 465 -1.37 3.13 7.15
N TRP A 466 -2.03 3.12 5.99
CA TRP A 466 -1.49 3.62 4.73
C TRP A 466 -1.62 5.14 4.66
N GLY A 467 -2.81 5.67 4.95
CA GLY A 467 -3.10 7.10 4.88
C GLY A 467 -2.23 7.92 5.83
N GLY A 468 -1.93 7.39 7.02
CA GLY A 468 -0.99 8.01 7.97
C GLY A 468 0.46 8.11 7.45
N LYS A 469 0.82 7.43 6.36
CA LYS A 469 2.16 7.49 5.73
C LYS A 469 2.21 8.37 4.49
N GLN A 470 1.08 8.93 4.04
CA GLN A 470 1.03 9.74 2.82
C GLN A 470 1.88 11.03 2.93
N ALA A 471 1.90 11.68 4.10
CA ALA A 471 2.71 12.88 4.32
C ALA A 471 4.22 12.59 4.15
N GLY A 472 4.72 11.53 4.81
CA GLY A 472 6.10 11.06 4.65
C GLY A 472 6.41 10.68 3.20
N LEU A 473 5.54 9.91 2.53
CA LEU A 473 5.70 9.57 1.12
C LEU A 473 5.79 10.82 0.22
N THR A 474 5.02 11.86 0.52
CA THR A 474 5.04 13.13 -0.22
C THR A 474 6.38 13.84 -0.06
N ALA A 475 6.93 13.88 1.16
CA ALA A 475 8.26 14.43 1.41
C ALA A 475 9.35 13.69 0.61
N ARG A 476 9.32 12.36 0.63
CA ARG A 476 10.26 11.51 -0.11
C ARG A 476 10.22 11.79 -1.61
N ILE A 477 9.02 11.83 -2.20
CA ILE A 477 8.86 12.12 -3.62
C ILE A 477 9.32 13.55 -3.93
N ALA A 478 8.99 14.54 -3.10
CA ALA A 478 9.43 15.92 -3.30
C ALA A 478 10.96 16.04 -3.37
N ALA A 479 11.67 15.34 -2.49
CA ALA A 479 13.13 15.26 -2.50
C ALA A 479 13.67 14.62 -3.79
N LEU A 480 13.09 13.50 -4.23
CA LEU A 480 13.50 12.86 -5.49
C LEU A 480 13.25 13.76 -6.70
N LEU A 481 12.12 14.48 -6.76
CA LEU A 481 11.84 15.45 -7.81
C LEU A 481 12.81 16.63 -7.75
N HIS A 482 13.20 17.09 -6.56
CA HIS A 482 14.20 18.13 -6.37
C HIS A 482 15.56 17.70 -6.95
N LEU A 483 16.05 16.51 -6.62
CA LEU A 483 17.30 15.96 -7.16
C LEU A 483 17.26 15.86 -8.68
N ALA A 484 16.15 15.39 -9.23
CA ALA A 484 15.97 15.23 -10.66
C ALA A 484 15.92 16.57 -11.43
N ASN A 485 15.47 17.65 -10.78
CA ASN A 485 15.51 19.00 -11.35
C ASN A 485 16.90 19.65 -11.23
N ASN A 486 17.69 19.27 -10.22
CA ASN A 486 18.97 19.90 -9.89
C ASN A 486 20.15 18.92 -9.90
N PRO A 487 20.42 18.18 -10.99
CA PRO A 487 21.28 17.00 -10.96
C PRO A 487 22.76 17.25 -10.61
N THR A 488 23.23 18.49 -10.57
CA THR A 488 24.64 18.86 -10.32
C THR A 488 24.82 19.79 -9.11
N SER A 489 23.73 20.18 -8.45
CA SER A 489 23.78 21.05 -7.26
C SER A 489 22.47 20.93 -6.49
N TRP A 490 22.47 20.07 -5.47
CA TRP A 490 21.29 19.82 -4.64
C TRP A 490 21.20 20.76 -3.43
N ALA A 491 22.05 21.78 -3.36
CA ALA A 491 22.14 22.69 -2.21
C ALA A 491 20.93 23.63 -2.05
N GLY A 492 19.96 23.57 -2.96
CA GLY A 492 18.73 24.37 -2.89
C GLY A 492 17.68 23.75 -1.99
N ALA A 493 16.77 24.59 -1.48
CA ALA A 493 15.61 24.13 -0.74
C ALA A 493 14.50 23.59 -1.67
N ILE A 494 13.69 22.68 -1.16
CA ILE A 494 12.51 22.14 -1.86
C ILE A 494 11.43 23.22 -1.90
N THR A 495 11.09 23.63 -3.11
CA THR A 495 10.14 24.72 -3.39
C THR A 495 8.69 24.25 -3.33
N THR A 496 7.76 25.20 -3.23
CA THR A 496 6.31 24.95 -3.33
C THR A 496 5.94 24.22 -4.63
N THR A 497 6.52 24.60 -5.77
CA THR A 497 6.28 23.92 -7.05
C THR A 497 6.68 22.44 -7.01
N THR A 498 7.85 22.14 -6.44
CA THR A 498 8.31 20.75 -6.30
C THR A 498 7.42 19.96 -5.35
N PHE A 499 7.01 20.58 -4.24
CA PHE A 499 6.07 19.99 -3.30
C PHE A 499 4.70 19.69 -3.93
N THR A 500 4.11 20.67 -4.64
CA THR A 500 2.81 20.50 -5.31
C THR A 500 2.84 19.37 -6.33
N ASN A 501 3.94 19.25 -7.09
CA ASN A 501 4.12 18.12 -8.02
C ASN A 501 4.22 16.78 -7.29
N ALA A 502 4.93 16.71 -6.17
CA ALA A 502 4.99 15.50 -5.35
C ALA A 502 3.63 15.12 -4.78
N ARG A 503 2.88 16.11 -4.27
CA ARG A 503 1.51 15.94 -3.76
C ARG A 503 0.57 15.38 -4.82
N ARG A 504 0.64 15.86 -6.07
CA ARG A 504 -0.15 15.30 -7.19
C ARG A 504 0.11 13.81 -7.41
N ILE A 505 1.36 13.37 -7.27
CA ILE A 505 1.74 11.95 -7.39
C ILE A 505 1.23 11.14 -6.19
N THR A 506 1.28 11.68 -4.97
CA THR A 506 0.79 10.96 -3.79
C THR A 506 -0.73 10.94 -3.70
N ASP A 507 -1.43 11.97 -4.16
CA ASP A 507 -2.89 11.96 -4.31
C ASP A 507 -3.34 10.91 -5.33
N TYR A 508 -2.62 10.79 -6.46
CA TYR A 508 -2.76 9.67 -7.38
C TYR A 508 -2.57 8.33 -6.66
N ALA A 509 -1.48 8.17 -5.91
CA ALA A 509 -1.16 6.94 -5.21
C ALA A 509 -2.22 6.59 -4.14
N ALA A 510 -2.85 7.58 -3.50
CA ALA A 510 -3.91 7.37 -2.51
C ALA A 510 -5.16 6.73 -3.12
N ILE A 511 -5.58 7.20 -4.31
CA ILE A 511 -6.73 6.59 -5.00
C ILE A 511 -6.39 5.18 -5.51
N HIS A 512 -5.15 4.95 -5.94
CA HIS A 512 -4.70 3.62 -6.30
C HIS A 512 -4.51 2.67 -5.11
N ALA A 513 -4.12 3.19 -3.94
CA ALA A 513 -4.07 2.44 -2.71
C ALA A 513 -5.49 2.02 -2.29
N LEU A 514 -6.46 2.94 -2.31
CA LEU A 514 -7.88 2.60 -2.14
C LEU A 514 -8.29 1.44 -3.06
N ALA A 515 -8.03 1.54 -4.36
CA ALA A 515 -8.34 0.47 -5.30
C ALA A 515 -7.60 -0.85 -5.00
N ALA A 516 -6.36 -0.78 -4.53
CA ALA A 516 -5.57 -1.95 -4.14
C ALA A 516 -6.13 -2.62 -2.88
N PHE A 517 -6.47 -1.84 -1.86
CA PHE A 517 -7.05 -2.33 -0.60
C PHE A 517 -8.51 -2.78 -0.77
N ASP A 518 -9.31 -2.11 -1.60
CA ASP A 518 -10.65 -2.56 -2.01
C ASP A 518 -10.55 -3.95 -2.67
N ARG A 519 -9.54 -4.16 -3.52
CA ARG A 519 -9.25 -5.45 -4.16
C ARG A 519 -8.67 -6.49 -3.20
N MET A 520 -7.83 -6.09 -2.25
CA MET A 520 -7.30 -6.99 -1.22
C MET A 520 -8.34 -7.32 -0.12
N GLY A 521 -9.36 -6.48 0.02
CA GLY A 521 -10.46 -6.65 0.96
C GLY A 521 -11.70 -7.25 0.34
N SER A 522 -11.71 -7.53 -0.98
CA SER A 522 -12.88 -8.09 -1.65
C SER A 522 -13.21 -9.47 -1.07
N ASP A 523 -14.49 -9.66 -0.77
CA ASP A 523 -15.01 -10.96 -0.37
C ASP A 523 -14.68 -11.97 -1.50
N PRO A 524 -14.08 -13.14 -1.20
CA PRO A 524 -13.89 -14.21 -2.19
C PRO A 524 -15.14 -14.51 -3.03
N VAL A 525 -16.33 -14.32 -2.46
CA VAL A 525 -17.62 -14.46 -3.15
C VAL A 525 -17.80 -13.42 -4.26
N ILE A 526 -17.39 -12.16 -4.05
CA ILE A 526 -17.45 -11.08 -5.06
C ILE A 526 -16.49 -11.38 -6.22
N ASP A 527 -15.26 -11.81 -5.90
CA ASP A 527 -14.25 -12.18 -6.90
C ASP A 527 -14.71 -13.36 -7.77
N ASP A 528 -15.35 -14.34 -7.16
CA ASP A 528 -15.91 -15.49 -7.87
C ASP A 528 -17.14 -15.07 -8.70
N ALA A 529 -18.00 -14.18 -8.20
CA ALA A 529 -19.12 -13.63 -8.96
C ALA A 529 -18.66 -12.85 -10.19
N HIS A 530 -17.58 -12.06 -10.09
CA HIS A 530 -16.95 -11.44 -11.27
C HIS A 530 -16.47 -12.46 -12.30
N THR A 531 -15.92 -13.60 -11.86
CA THR A 531 -15.46 -14.65 -12.76
C THR A 531 -16.63 -15.30 -13.52
N LEU A 532 -17.77 -15.44 -12.85
CA LEU A 532 -19.01 -15.89 -13.47
C LEU A 532 -19.54 -14.84 -14.47
N LEU A 533 -19.52 -13.54 -14.12
CA LEU A 533 -19.89 -12.47 -15.06
C LEU A 533 -18.98 -12.42 -16.29
N ASP A 534 -17.67 -12.58 -16.14
CA ASP A 534 -16.74 -12.61 -17.27
C ASP A 534 -17.07 -13.76 -18.23
N TRP A 535 -17.48 -14.92 -17.69
CA TRP A 535 -17.96 -16.02 -18.49
C TRP A 535 -19.26 -15.65 -19.21
N ILE A 536 -20.25 -15.10 -18.51
CA ILE A 536 -21.54 -14.65 -19.08
C ILE A 536 -21.34 -13.62 -20.19
N ALA A 537 -20.51 -12.60 -19.96
CA ALA A 537 -20.24 -11.52 -20.91
C ALA A 537 -19.54 -12.03 -22.18
N ARG A 538 -18.68 -13.04 -22.03
CA ARG A 538 -17.95 -13.67 -23.15
C ARG A 538 -18.81 -14.64 -23.95
N THR A 539 -19.62 -15.47 -23.31
CA THR A 539 -20.42 -16.51 -23.98
C THR A 539 -21.82 -16.05 -24.35
N ARG A 540 -22.28 -14.93 -23.76
CA ARG A 540 -23.59 -14.28 -23.95
C ARG A 540 -24.77 -15.26 -23.99
N PRO A 541 -24.90 -16.20 -23.04
CA PRO A 541 -25.94 -17.21 -23.10
C PRO A 541 -27.29 -16.58 -22.76
N THR A 542 -28.36 -17.10 -23.37
CA THR A 542 -29.72 -16.68 -23.01
C THR A 542 -30.23 -17.34 -21.72
N LYS A 543 -29.66 -18.49 -21.38
CA LYS A 543 -29.82 -19.20 -20.12
C LYS A 543 -28.68 -20.20 -20.00
N PHE A 544 -28.37 -20.62 -18.78
CA PHE A 544 -27.40 -21.69 -18.54
C PHE A 544 -27.81 -22.53 -17.35
N THR A 545 -27.39 -23.79 -17.33
CA THR A 545 -27.49 -24.63 -16.15
C THR A 545 -26.25 -24.50 -15.28
N VAL A 546 -26.38 -24.69 -13.96
CA VAL A 546 -25.22 -24.69 -13.05
C VAL A 546 -24.17 -25.72 -13.47
N ARG A 547 -24.59 -26.86 -14.03
CA ARG A 547 -23.69 -27.88 -14.55
C ARG A 547 -22.89 -27.40 -15.77
N GLU A 548 -23.51 -26.70 -16.71
CA GLU A 548 -22.82 -26.14 -17.89
C GLU A 548 -21.80 -25.10 -17.46
N LEU A 549 -22.20 -24.18 -16.57
CA LEU A 549 -21.31 -23.18 -15.99
C LEU A 549 -20.12 -23.84 -15.30
N PHE A 550 -20.36 -24.78 -14.38
CA PHE A 550 -19.29 -25.51 -13.68
C PHE A 550 -18.33 -26.23 -14.62
N THR A 551 -18.84 -26.81 -15.71
CA THR A 551 -18.01 -27.52 -16.69
C THR A 551 -17.12 -26.57 -17.51
N ALA A 552 -17.58 -25.32 -17.73
CA ALA A 552 -16.89 -24.32 -18.52
C ALA A 552 -15.89 -23.46 -17.72
N LEU A 553 -15.96 -23.50 -16.38
CA LEU A 553 -15.08 -22.75 -15.49
C LEU A 553 -13.83 -23.53 -15.08
N ASN A 554 -12.82 -22.82 -14.58
CA ASN A 554 -11.54 -23.42 -14.18
C ASN A 554 -11.71 -24.31 -12.93
N ARG A 555 -11.45 -25.62 -13.08
CA ARG A 555 -11.57 -26.64 -12.02
C ARG A 555 -10.61 -26.46 -10.84
N ASN A 556 -9.53 -25.69 -11.01
CA ASN A 556 -8.63 -25.37 -9.91
C ASN A 556 -9.22 -24.29 -8.98
N ARG A 557 -10.13 -23.46 -9.52
CA ARG A 557 -10.80 -22.38 -8.79
C ARG A 557 -12.13 -22.83 -8.20
N PHE A 558 -12.97 -23.50 -9.00
CA PHE A 558 -14.24 -24.10 -8.56
C PHE A 558 -14.09 -25.62 -8.56
N ARG A 559 -13.82 -26.19 -7.39
CA ARG A 559 -13.56 -27.63 -7.21
C ARG A 559 -14.85 -28.41 -7.11
N THR A 560 -15.88 -27.81 -6.53
CA THR A 560 -17.19 -28.41 -6.36
C THR A 560 -18.29 -27.51 -6.91
N VAL A 561 -19.46 -28.09 -7.21
CA VAL A 561 -20.65 -27.31 -7.60
C VAL A 561 -21.11 -26.39 -6.47
N ALA A 562 -20.81 -26.73 -5.20
CA ALA A 562 -21.19 -25.91 -4.05
C ALA A 562 -20.46 -24.56 -4.05
N ASP A 563 -19.25 -24.50 -4.60
CA ASP A 563 -18.42 -23.29 -4.70
C ASP A 563 -19.10 -22.20 -5.58
N LEU A 564 -20.07 -22.58 -6.43
CA LEU A 564 -20.82 -21.65 -7.27
C LEU A 564 -22.03 -21.03 -6.57
N THR A 565 -22.43 -21.52 -5.39
CA THR A 565 -23.70 -21.17 -4.75
C THR A 565 -23.74 -19.70 -4.35
N GLN A 566 -22.81 -19.25 -3.50
CA GLN A 566 -22.78 -17.87 -3.04
C GLN A 566 -22.50 -16.86 -4.18
N PRO A 567 -21.59 -17.13 -5.14
CA PRO A 567 -21.43 -16.27 -6.31
C PRO A 567 -22.70 -16.14 -7.15
N LEU A 568 -23.44 -17.23 -7.41
CA LEU A 568 -24.69 -17.19 -8.16
C LEU A 568 -25.79 -16.43 -7.41
N GLU A 569 -25.89 -16.60 -6.10
CA GLU A 569 -26.82 -15.84 -5.25
C GLU A 569 -26.51 -14.35 -5.29
N LEU A 570 -25.22 -13.97 -5.25
CA LEU A 570 -24.81 -12.57 -5.37
C LEU A 570 -25.15 -11.98 -6.74
N LEU A 571 -24.93 -12.72 -7.83
CA LEU A 571 -25.33 -12.29 -9.17
C LEU A 571 -26.84 -12.09 -9.31
N GLU A 572 -27.62 -12.98 -8.69
CA GLU A 572 -29.08 -12.89 -8.68
C GLU A 572 -29.57 -11.68 -7.86
N GLN A 573 -28.98 -11.44 -6.68
CA GLN A 573 -29.26 -10.27 -5.85
C GLN A 573 -28.92 -8.94 -6.55
N HIS A 574 -27.91 -8.94 -7.41
CA HIS A 574 -27.50 -7.76 -8.19
C HIS A 574 -28.15 -7.70 -9.59
N CYS A 575 -29.21 -8.49 -9.82
CA CYS A 575 -30.02 -8.46 -11.05
C CYS A 575 -29.27 -8.85 -12.34
N HIS A 576 -28.12 -9.52 -12.25
CA HIS A 576 -27.37 -10.00 -13.41
C HIS A 576 -27.95 -11.27 -14.02
N ILE A 577 -28.53 -12.12 -13.17
CA ILE A 577 -29.17 -13.39 -13.53
C ILE A 577 -30.46 -13.56 -12.73
N GLN A 578 -31.35 -14.43 -13.20
CA GLN A 578 -32.58 -14.77 -12.49
C GLN A 578 -32.78 -16.29 -12.55
N LYS A 579 -33.04 -16.92 -11.41
CA LYS A 579 -33.26 -18.36 -11.35
C LYS A 579 -34.54 -18.73 -12.09
N ALA A 580 -34.42 -19.66 -13.04
CA ALA A 580 -35.57 -20.18 -13.76
C ALA A 580 -36.44 -21.05 -12.84
N PRO A 581 -37.77 -21.10 -13.07
CA PRO A 581 -38.65 -22.01 -12.35
C PRO A 581 -38.14 -23.45 -12.44
N PRO A 582 -38.22 -24.24 -11.37
CA PRO A 582 -37.81 -25.64 -11.42
C PRO A 582 -38.65 -26.36 -12.47
N PRO A 583 -38.03 -27.14 -13.39
CA PRO A 583 -38.77 -27.83 -14.42
C PRO A 583 -39.73 -28.87 -13.81
N ALA A 584 -40.88 -29.09 -14.46
CA ALA A 584 -41.85 -30.08 -14.02
C ALA A 584 -41.20 -31.47 -13.91
N ARG A 585 -41.36 -32.15 -12.76
CA ARG A 585 -40.78 -33.47 -12.51
C ARG A 585 -41.44 -34.51 -13.43
N ALA A 586 -40.71 -34.99 -14.43
CA ALA A 586 -41.20 -36.00 -15.37
C ALA A 586 -40.85 -37.46 -15.00
N GLY A 587 -40.39 -37.76 -13.77
CA GLY A 587 -40.13 -39.15 -13.34
C GLY A 587 -39.35 -39.32 -12.03
N ARG A 588 -39.12 -40.58 -11.62
CA ARG A 588 -38.22 -40.96 -10.50
C ARG A 588 -36.76 -40.89 -10.96
N GLY A 589 -36.12 -39.74 -10.74
CA GLY A 589 -34.69 -39.52 -11.04
C GLY A 589 -34.11 -38.33 -10.26
N ARG A 590 -32.79 -38.14 -10.33
CA ARG A 590 -32.10 -37.01 -9.69
C ARG A 590 -32.65 -35.69 -10.27
N PRO A 591 -32.97 -34.68 -9.43
CA PRO A 591 -33.48 -33.41 -9.91
C PRO A 591 -32.51 -32.78 -10.94
N PRO A 592 -33.04 -32.16 -12.01
CA PRO A 592 -32.22 -31.49 -13.00
C PRO A 592 -31.44 -30.33 -12.39
N SER A 593 -30.30 -29.99 -13.01
CA SER A 593 -29.45 -28.90 -12.55
C SER A 593 -30.22 -27.58 -12.57
N PRO A 594 -30.09 -26.72 -11.54
CA PRO A 594 -30.72 -25.40 -11.54
C PRO A 594 -30.34 -24.63 -12.80
N THR A 595 -31.30 -23.88 -13.35
CA THR A 595 -31.13 -23.09 -14.56
C THR A 595 -31.29 -21.61 -14.21
N TYR A 596 -30.47 -20.75 -14.79
CA TYR A 596 -30.55 -19.30 -14.66
C TYR A 596 -30.76 -18.66 -16.03
N TYR A 597 -31.65 -17.68 -16.08
CA TYR A 597 -31.73 -16.72 -17.18
C TYR A 597 -30.69 -15.62 -16.96
N VAL A 598 -30.15 -15.08 -18.06
CA VAL A 598 -29.16 -13.98 -18.02
C VAL A 598 -29.83 -12.65 -18.33
N HIS A 599 -29.45 -11.56 -17.67
CA HIS A 599 -30.01 -10.24 -17.95
C HIS A 599 -29.83 -9.84 -19.44
N PRO A 600 -30.85 -9.27 -20.13
CA PRO A 600 -30.79 -8.90 -21.55
C PRO A 600 -29.65 -7.96 -21.96
N THR A 601 -29.16 -7.10 -21.06
CA THR A 601 -27.99 -6.20 -21.28
C THR A 601 -26.74 -6.96 -21.78
N TYR A 602 -26.55 -8.22 -21.38
CA TYR A 602 -25.43 -9.04 -21.85
C TYR A 602 -25.59 -9.57 -23.28
N ARG A 603 -26.76 -9.34 -23.88
CA ARG A 603 -27.14 -9.79 -25.23
C ARG A 603 -27.31 -8.64 -26.21
N ALA A 604 -27.49 -7.41 -25.71
CA ALA A 604 -27.83 -6.24 -26.51
C ALA A 604 -26.60 -5.68 -27.24
N GLN A 605 -26.35 -6.19 -28.46
CA GLN A 605 -25.83 -5.43 -29.60
C GLN A 605 -26.10 -6.22 -30.89
N GLU A 606 -27.34 -6.17 -31.35
CA GLU A 606 -27.70 -6.29 -32.76
C GLU A 606 -28.67 -5.14 -33.07
N GLN A 607 -28.12 -3.98 -33.42
CA GLN A 607 -28.74 -2.94 -34.24
C GLN A 607 -27.76 -1.77 -34.39
N ARG A 608 -26.85 -1.91 -35.35
CA ARG A 608 -26.46 -0.84 -36.28
C ARG A 608 -26.11 -1.45 -37.62
#